data_AF-A0A3C1PT01-F1
#
_entry.id   AF-A0A3C1PT01-F1
#
_cell.length_a   1.000
_cell.length_b   1.000
_cell.length_c   1.000
_cell.angle_alpha   90.00
_cell.angle_beta   90.00
_cell.angle_gamma   90.00
#
_symmetry.space_group_name_H-M   'P 1'
#
loop_
_entity.id
_entity.type
_entity.pdbx_description
1 polymer ?
#
loop_
_entity_poly.entity_id
_entity_poly.type
_entity_poly.pdbx_seq_one_letter_code
_entity_poly.pdbx_strand_id
1 'polypeptide(L)'
;MDLNRFNPRQRQAITHVGSPLLVLAGAGSGKTSVITYKIAWLIQEAGIPARHITAVTFTNKASREMRERINHIASKDQIRGLTISTFHSFGLNILRREAYEAGLKSGFSILDTEDSKTILSDLLRRESIEDRDIVSGIQQTISTWKNHGLSPNQTQGHTPDPKLVLAANTYIEYERYLKACNAVDFDDLILKPVKLFRSNPPILVKWYTKIRYLLVDEYQDTNGIQYELVKLLTQISGALTVVGDDDQSIYAWRGARPENLNELSNDFTRLKVIKLEQNYRSTRTILETANTLISNNPHIFDKEIWSDKGFGELIQILPTSTDEDEAERIASMILERKLNYKKQFSDFAVLYRSNHQARIIEFKLQHFKIPYKLSGGTSFFARSEIRDLMSYLRLLVNPDDENALLRIINVPRRRIGPTTLEVLGSYAQERQKSLYSCIPEVGLTARLDPEATRRLSQFYNLVEGAKHDLMLGKGIQAVDKLLEDINYRS
;
A
#
# COMPACT_ATOMS: atom_id res chain seq x y z
N MET A 1 -34.06 -5.09 0.15
CA MET A 1 -32.91 -6.00 0.38
C MET A 1 -33.29 -7.08 1.41
N ASP A 2 -32.98 -8.36 1.20
CA ASP A 2 -33.24 -9.42 2.22
C ASP A 2 -32.12 -9.48 3.26
N LEU A 3 -32.47 -9.19 4.51
CA LEU A 3 -31.57 -9.21 5.67
C LEU A 3 -31.77 -10.44 6.59
N ASN A 4 -32.70 -11.34 6.28
CA ASN A 4 -33.05 -12.47 7.16
C ASN A 4 -31.90 -13.44 7.40
N ARG A 5 -30.95 -13.51 6.47
CA ARG A 5 -29.73 -14.32 6.58
C ARG A 5 -28.71 -13.79 7.60
N PHE A 6 -28.89 -12.56 8.10
CA PHE A 6 -27.98 -11.95 9.05
C PHE A 6 -28.52 -12.09 10.48
N ASN A 7 -27.62 -12.36 11.43
CA ASN A 7 -28.00 -12.37 12.83
C ASN A 7 -28.42 -10.96 13.31
N PRO A 8 -29.08 -10.83 14.48
CA PRO A 8 -29.55 -9.53 14.97
C PRO A 8 -28.46 -8.45 15.07
N ARG A 9 -27.23 -8.82 15.49
CA ARG A 9 -26.10 -7.87 15.61
C ARG A 9 -25.59 -7.40 14.25
N GLN A 10 -25.46 -8.31 13.29
CA GLN A 10 -25.09 -7.98 11.91
C GLN A 10 -26.14 -7.08 11.25
N ARG A 11 -27.44 -7.39 11.41
CA ARG A 11 -28.53 -6.52 10.93
C ARG A 11 -28.44 -5.13 11.53
N GLN A 12 -28.25 -5.04 12.84
CA GLN A 12 -28.07 -3.76 13.54
C GLN A 12 -26.89 -2.95 12.98
N ALA A 13 -25.76 -3.60 12.68
CA ALA A 13 -24.60 -2.93 12.10
C ALA A 13 -24.84 -2.43 10.66
N ILE A 14 -25.55 -3.23 9.85
CA ILE A 14 -25.91 -2.89 8.46
C ILE A 14 -26.85 -1.68 8.43
N THR A 15 -27.88 -1.65 9.29
CA THR A 15 -28.95 -0.65 9.21
C THR A 15 -28.66 0.65 9.96
N HIS A 16 -27.59 0.72 10.76
CA HIS A 16 -27.27 1.90 11.57
C HIS A 16 -26.64 3.04 10.74
N VAL A 17 -27.30 4.21 10.70
CA VAL A 17 -26.87 5.40 9.91
C VAL A 17 -26.82 6.70 10.75
N GLY A 18 -27.21 6.65 12.04
CA GLY A 18 -27.43 7.86 12.86
C GLY A 18 -26.24 8.39 13.66
N SER A 19 -25.15 7.63 13.75
CA SER A 19 -23.94 8.04 14.48
C SER A 19 -22.72 7.26 13.97
N PRO A 20 -21.49 7.69 14.29
CA PRO A 20 -20.29 6.90 14.01
C PRO A 20 -20.46 5.48 14.54
N LEU A 21 -20.06 4.49 13.76
CA LEU A 21 -20.19 3.08 14.12
C LEU A 21 -18.83 2.39 14.11
N LEU A 22 -18.49 1.74 15.22
CA LEU A 22 -17.45 0.73 15.31
C LEU A 22 -18.12 -0.65 15.33
N VAL A 23 -17.86 -1.44 14.28
CA VAL A 23 -18.22 -2.84 14.23
C VAL A 23 -17.00 -3.65 14.68
N LEU A 24 -16.99 -4.02 15.96
CA LEU A 24 -15.93 -4.84 16.54
C LEU A 24 -16.24 -6.30 16.26
N ALA A 25 -15.46 -6.94 15.41
CA ALA A 25 -15.90 -8.17 14.77
C ALA A 25 -14.80 -9.24 14.78
N GLY A 26 -15.06 -10.30 15.56
CA GLY A 26 -14.14 -11.42 15.72
C GLY A 26 -13.81 -12.10 14.39
N ALA A 27 -12.75 -12.92 14.39
CA ALA A 27 -12.41 -13.75 13.24
C ALA A 27 -13.63 -14.54 12.75
N GLY A 28 -13.86 -14.54 11.43
CA GLY A 28 -14.95 -15.32 10.81
C GLY A 28 -16.38 -14.86 11.13
N SER A 29 -16.58 -13.70 11.74
CA SER A 29 -17.91 -13.17 12.12
C SER A 29 -18.71 -12.50 10.99
N GLY A 30 -18.14 -12.43 9.79
CA GLY A 30 -18.80 -11.84 8.62
C GLY A 30 -18.56 -10.33 8.41
N LYS A 31 -17.44 -9.78 8.92
CA LYS A 31 -16.97 -8.39 8.71
C LYS A 31 -17.25 -7.84 7.30
N THR A 32 -16.69 -8.49 6.29
CA THR A 32 -16.82 -8.09 4.88
C THR A 32 -18.26 -8.18 4.36
N SER A 33 -19.07 -9.12 4.86
CA SER A 33 -20.49 -9.20 4.50
C SER A 33 -21.28 -8.04 5.08
N VAL A 34 -20.98 -7.64 6.33
CA VAL A 34 -21.64 -6.50 6.99
C VAL A 34 -21.31 -5.20 6.27
N ILE A 35 -20.03 -4.93 5.95
CA ILE A 35 -19.64 -3.68 5.29
C ILE A 35 -20.22 -3.57 3.86
N THR A 36 -20.26 -4.68 3.10
CA THR A 36 -20.82 -4.69 1.73
C THR A 36 -22.33 -4.49 1.73
N TYR A 37 -23.05 -5.14 2.66
CA TYR A 37 -24.49 -4.93 2.81
C TYR A 37 -24.82 -3.56 3.35
N LYS A 38 -23.99 -3.01 4.23
CA LYS A 38 -24.13 -1.63 4.69
C LYS A 38 -24.03 -0.63 3.54
N ILE A 39 -23.05 -0.79 2.65
CA ILE A 39 -22.93 0.08 1.46
C ILE A 39 -24.21 0.02 0.63
N ALA A 40 -24.72 -1.18 0.35
CA ALA A 40 -25.94 -1.32 -0.42
C ALA A 40 -27.18 -0.79 0.34
N TRP A 41 -27.25 -0.93 1.67
CA TRP A 41 -28.29 -0.32 2.51
C TRP A 41 -28.26 1.21 2.45
N LEU A 42 -27.07 1.81 2.53
CA LEU A 42 -26.89 3.25 2.43
C LEU A 42 -27.39 3.79 1.07
N ILE A 43 -27.19 3.03 0.00
CA ILE A 43 -27.65 3.39 -1.35
C ILE A 43 -29.16 3.20 -1.50
N GLN A 44 -29.68 2.02 -1.15
CA GLN A 44 -31.03 1.60 -1.49
C GLN A 44 -32.08 2.15 -0.52
N GLU A 45 -31.78 2.14 0.78
CA GLU A 45 -32.75 2.42 1.83
C GLU A 45 -32.50 3.79 2.48
N ALA A 46 -31.23 4.15 2.72
CA ALA A 46 -30.88 5.47 3.28
C ALA A 46 -30.82 6.58 2.20
N GLY A 47 -30.95 6.22 0.92
CA GLY A 47 -31.02 7.18 -0.19
C GLY A 47 -29.74 7.98 -0.46
N ILE A 48 -28.58 7.52 0.02
CA ILE A 48 -27.29 8.21 -0.22
C ILE A 48 -26.77 7.79 -1.61
N PRO A 49 -26.60 8.74 -2.57
CA PRO A 49 -26.08 8.39 -3.88
C PRO A 49 -24.68 7.79 -3.77
N ALA A 50 -24.42 6.69 -4.51
CA ALA A 50 -23.17 5.94 -4.43
C ALA A 50 -21.89 6.78 -4.61
N ARG A 51 -21.94 7.82 -5.47
CA ARG A 51 -20.83 8.79 -5.65
C ARG A 51 -20.41 9.54 -4.39
N HIS A 52 -21.24 9.54 -3.35
CA HIS A 52 -20.97 10.15 -2.05
C HIS A 52 -20.57 9.15 -0.97
N ILE A 53 -20.43 7.87 -1.32
CA ILE A 53 -19.99 6.80 -0.42
C ILE A 53 -18.57 6.40 -0.81
N THR A 54 -17.69 6.35 0.18
CA THR A 54 -16.31 5.89 0.01
C THR A 54 -16.06 4.73 0.98
N ALA A 55 -15.52 3.62 0.46
CA ALA A 55 -15.08 2.48 1.24
C ALA A 55 -13.56 2.29 1.06
N VAL A 56 -12.83 2.24 2.17
CA VAL A 56 -11.38 2.13 2.20
C VAL A 56 -10.97 0.81 2.86
N THR A 57 -10.03 0.09 2.23
CA THR A 57 -9.49 -1.18 2.72
C THR A 57 -7.96 -1.15 2.80
N PHE A 58 -7.34 -2.14 3.45
CA PHE A 58 -5.87 -2.21 3.52
C PHE A 58 -5.22 -2.75 2.23
N THR A 59 -5.83 -3.76 1.59
CA THR A 59 -5.25 -4.45 0.41
C THR A 59 -6.04 -4.25 -0.87
N ASN A 60 -5.34 -4.28 -2.01
CA ASN A 60 -5.98 -4.25 -3.33
C ASN A 60 -6.91 -5.46 -3.53
N LYS A 61 -6.56 -6.63 -2.99
CA LYS A 61 -7.39 -7.84 -3.02
C LYS A 61 -8.73 -7.60 -2.31
N ALA A 62 -8.70 -7.08 -1.08
CA ALA A 62 -9.92 -6.77 -0.33
C ALA A 62 -10.80 -5.76 -1.08
N SER A 63 -10.22 -4.73 -1.69
CA SER A 63 -11.00 -3.75 -2.47
C SER A 63 -11.69 -4.37 -3.71
N ARG A 64 -11.05 -5.36 -4.36
CA ARG A 64 -11.62 -6.09 -5.52
C ARG A 64 -12.73 -7.02 -5.07
N GLU A 65 -12.48 -7.83 -4.04
CA GLU A 65 -13.48 -8.74 -3.48
C GLU A 65 -14.71 -7.98 -2.95
N MET A 66 -14.52 -6.83 -2.30
CA MET A 66 -15.61 -5.97 -1.84
C MET A 66 -16.44 -5.46 -3.02
N ARG A 67 -15.79 -4.99 -4.10
CA ARG A 67 -16.46 -4.54 -5.32
C ARG A 67 -17.25 -5.66 -5.99
N GLU A 68 -16.67 -6.85 -6.12
CA GLU A 68 -17.35 -8.04 -6.66
C GLU A 68 -18.59 -8.38 -5.86
N ARG A 69 -18.50 -8.42 -4.52
CA ARG A 69 -19.64 -8.67 -3.64
C ARG A 69 -20.75 -7.64 -3.82
N ILE A 70 -20.42 -6.36 -3.91
CA ILE A 70 -21.42 -5.28 -4.10
C ILE A 70 -22.12 -5.39 -5.44
N ASN A 71 -21.42 -5.79 -6.52
CA ASN A 71 -22.02 -6.02 -7.83
C ASN A 71 -23.10 -7.12 -7.82
N HIS A 72 -23.06 -8.04 -6.85
CA HIS A 72 -24.10 -9.06 -6.67
C HIS A 72 -25.29 -8.58 -5.83
N ILE A 73 -25.16 -7.46 -5.11
CA ILE A 73 -26.17 -6.95 -4.17
C ILE A 73 -26.97 -5.79 -4.79
N ALA A 74 -26.31 -4.94 -5.57
CA ALA A 74 -26.89 -3.75 -6.17
C ALA A 74 -26.58 -3.67 -7.67
N SER A 75 -27.51 -3.10 -8.44
CA SER A 75 -27.35 -2.93 -9.89
C SER A 75 -26.22 -1.96 -10.24
N LYS A 76 -25.67 -2.08 -11.46
CA LYS A 76 -24.58 -1.21 -11.95
C LYS A 76 -24.95 0.28 -11.89
N ASP A 77 -26.21 0.62 -12.16
CA ASP A 77 -26.68 2.01 -12.11
C ASP A 77 -26.72 2.56 -10.68
N GLN A 78 -27.16 1.74 -9.72
CA GLN A 78 -27.20 2.13 -8.31
C GLN A 78 -25.81 2.39 -7.72
N ILE A 79 -24.80 1.62 -8.12
CA ILE A 79 -23.43 1.72 -7.59
C ILE A 79 -22.55 2.70 -8.37
N ARG A 80 -23.11 3.39 -9.37
CA ARG A 80 -22.35 4.29 -10.23
C ARG A 80 -21.67 5.40 -9.42
N GLY A 81 -20.34 5.47 -9.53
CA GLY A 81 -19.51 6.45 -8.83
C GLY A 81 -19.08 6.03 -7.42
N LEU A 82 -19.48 4.86 -6.92
CA LEU A 82 -19.00 4.31 -5.65
C LEU A 82 -17.48 4.22 -5.65
N THR A 83 -16.86 4.79 -4.61
CA THR A 83 -15.40 4.70 -4.44
C THR A 83 -15.07 3.53 -3.52
N ILE A 84 -14.40 2.51 -4.05
CA ILE A 84 -13.83 1.39 -3.26
C ILE A 84 -12.35 1.30 -3.61
N SER A 85 -11.49 1.50 -2.62
CA SER A 85 -10.04 1.60 -2.85
C SER A 85 -9.24 1.30 -1.60
N THR A 86 -7.91 1.20 -1.74
CA THR A 86 -7.02 1.24 -0.56
C THR A 86 -6.82 2.67 -0.06
N PHE A 87 -6.26 2.84 1.15
CA PHE A 87 -5.86 4.16 1.66
C PHE A 87 -4.97 4.92 0.67
N HIS A 88 -3.93 4.25 0.16
CA HIS A 88 -2.99 4.81 -0.81
C HIS A 88 -3.67 5.19 -2.14
N SER A 89 -4.56 4.35 -2.65
CA SER A 89 -5.32 4.64 -3.87
C SER A 89 -6.30 5.80 -3.68
N PHE A 90 -6.89 5.90 -2.49
CA PHE A 90 -7.78 7.01 -2.12
C PHE A 90 -6.99 8.32 -2.01
N GLY A 91 -5.86 8.31 -1.31
CA GLY A 91 -4.95 9.45 -1.19
C GLY A 91 -4.38 9.90 -2.52
N LEU A 92 -3.99 8.97 -3.39
CA LEU A 92 -3.60 9.26 -4.78
C LEU A 92 -4.72 9.98 -5.56
N ASN A 93 -5.98 9.57 -5.38
CA ASN A 93 -7.13 10.22 -6.03
C ASN A 93 -7.32 11.65 -5.53
N ILE A 94 -7.11 11.88 -4.23
CA ILE A 94 -7.10 13.23 -3.64
C ILE A 94 -5.99 14.07 -4.27
N LEU A 95 -4.75 13.59 -4.23
CA LEU A 95 -3.60 14.31 -4.77
C LEU A 95 -3.72 14.60 -6.26
N ARG A 96 -4.25 13.68 -7.06
CA ARG A 96 -4.45 13.94 -8.50
C ARG A 96 -5.46 15.04 -8.77
N ARG A 97 -6.51 15.16 -7.94
CA ARG A 97 -7.54 16.20 -8.11
C ARG A 97 -7.11 17.55 -7.55
N GLU A 98 -6.31 17.55 -6.49
CA GLU A 98 -5.85 18.75 -5.79
C GLU A 98 -4.33 18.95 -5.96
N ALA A 99 -3.75 18.52 -7.09
CA ALA A 99 -2.29 18.46 -7.27
C ALA A 99 -1.63 19.81 -7.00
N TYR A 100 -2.17 20.86 -7.64
CA TYR A 100 -1.68 22.23 -7.50
C TYR A 100 -1.66 22.69 -6.03
N GLU A 101 -2.77 22.47 -5.33
CA GLU A 101 -2.94 22.84 -3.92
C GLU A 101 -2.06 22.01 -2.98
N ALA A 102 -1.74 20.78 -3.38
CA ALA A 102 -0.77 19.92 -2.68
C ALA A 102 0.69 20.29 -2.99
N GLY A 103 0.95 21.33 -3.79
CA GLY A 103 2.29 21.73 -4.22
C GLY A 103 2.93 20.78 -5.24
N LEU A 104 2.11 20.03 -5.97
CA LEU A 104 2.49 19.08 -7.01
C LEU A 104 2.07 19.59 -8.39
N LYS A 105 2.83 19.24 -9.42
CA LYS A 105 2.42 19.46 -10.81
C LYS A 105 1.58 18.27 -11.30
N SER A 106 0.76 18.49 -12.32
CA SER A 106 0.06 17.40 -13.00
C SER A 106 1.04 16.33 -13.47
N GLY A 107 0.66 15.06 -13.40
CA GLY A 107 1.49 13.95 -13.89
C GLY A 107 2.58 13.47 -12.94
N PHE A 108 2.56 13.88 -11.66
CA PHE A 108 3.57 13.48 -10.67
C PHE A 108 3.82 11.97 -10.61
N SER A 109 5.09 11.61 -10.35
CA SER A 109 5.54 10.22 -10.25
C SER A 109 5.23 9.62 -8.90
N ILE A 110 5.00 8.30 -8.87
CA ILE A 110 4.89 7.53 -7.63
C ILE A 110 6.12 6.64 -7.55
N LEU A 111 6.93 6.84 -6.52
CA LEU A 111 8.09 6.01 -6.23
C LEU A 111 7.69 4.83 -5.37
N ASP A 112 8.20 3.65 -5.71
CA ASP A 112 8.07 2.48 -4.85
C ASP A 112 9.20 2.39 -3.81
N THR A 113 9.17 1.35 -2.99
CA THR A 113 10.14 1.14 -1.91
C THR A 113 11.57 0.96 -2.42
N GLU A 114 11.77 0.31 -3.56
CA GLU A 114 13.11 0.11 -4.13
C GLU A 114 13.64 1.38 -4.79
N ASP A 115 12.77 2.13 -5.46
CA ASP A 115 13.11 3.44 -6.03
C ASP A 115 13.55 4.41 -4.92
N SER A 116 12.78 4.45 -3.83
CA SER A 116 13.08 5.25 -2.64
C SER A 116 14.42 4.84 -2.03
N LYS A 117 14.68 3.53 -1.92
CA LYS A 117 15.94 2.98 -1.39
C LYS A 117 17.14 3.33 -2.25
N THR A 118 16.97 3.33 -3.58
CA THR A 118 18.01 3.69 -4.54
C THR A 118 18.39 5.17 -4.39
N ILE A 119 17.40 6.05 -4.31
CA ILE A 119 17.62 7.49 -4.08
C ILE A 119 18.31 7.73 -2.74
N LEU A 120 17.84 7.10 -1.65
CA LEU A 120 18.45 7.21 -0.33
C LEU A 120 19.90 6.71 -0.33
N SER A 121 20.19 5.60 -1.02
CA SER A 121 21.56 5.10 -1.20
C SER A 121 22.44 6.12 -1.91
N ASP A 122 21.93 6.76 -2.96
CA ASP A 122 22.68 7.76 -3.72
C ASP A 122 22.95 9.05 -2.92
N LEU A 123 22.02 9.45 -2.06
CA LEU A 123 22.20 10.58 -1.14
C LEU A 123 23.26 10.26 -0.08
N LEU A 124 23.18 9.08 0.55
CA LEU A 124 24.09 8.65 1.62
C LEU A 124 25.52 8.39 1.13
N ARG A 125 25.69 7.95 -0.11
CA ARG A 125 27.03 7.80 -0.71
C ARG A 125 27.80 9.12 -0.81
N ARG A 126 27.12 10.28 -0.85
CA ARG A 126 27.81 11.59 -0.84
C ARG A 126 28.49 11.86 0.50
N GLU A 127 27.95 11.29 1.56
CA GLU A 127 28.49 11.30 2.92
C GLU A 127 29.45 10.11 3.16
N SER A 128 29.90 9.43 2.09
CA SER A 128 30.75 8.23 2.15
C SER A 128 30.13 7.01 2.86
N ILE A 129 28.79 6.91 2.89
CA ILE A 129 28.07 5.79 3.49
C ILE A 129 27.51 4.87 2.39
N GLU A 130 27.96 3.61 2.36
CA GLU A 130 27.53 2.62 1.34
C GLU A 130 26.85 1.38 1.93
N ASP A 131 26.75 1.29 3.26
CA ASP A 131 26.18 0.14 3.95
C ASP A 131 24.67 0.03 3.69
N ARG A 132 24.25 -1.10 3.11
CA ARG A 132 22.85 -1.39 2.76
C ARG A 132 21.92 -1.47 3.96
N ASP A 133 22.43 -1.91 5.11
CA ASP A 133 21.63 -2.02 6.34
C ASP A 133 21.37 -0.64 6.93
N ILE A 134 22.35 0.27 6.84
CA ILE A 134 22.19 1.67 7.23
C ILE A 134 21.14 2.36 6.34
N VAL A 135 21.22 2.20 5.01
CA VAL A 135 20.22 2.77 4.09
C VAL A 135 18.81 2.26 4.43
N SER A 136 18.67 0.94 4.65
CA SER A 136 17.38 0.33 4.95
C SER A 136 16.82 0.84 6.29
N GLY A 137 17.68 0.99 7.30
CA GLY A 137 17.31 1.57 8.59
C GLY A 137 16.87 3.03 8.49
N ILE A 138 17.55 3.84 7.68
CA ILE A 138 17.17 5.23 7.43
C ILE A 138 15.83 5.31 6.69
N GLN A 139 15.63 4.49 5.66
CA GLN A 139 14.35 4.42 4.95
C GLN A 139 13.18 4.10 5.90
N GLN A 140 13.37 3.11 6.77
CA GLN A 140 12.36 2.74 7.77
C GLN A 140 12.09 3.87 8.78
N THR A 141 13.14 4.60 9.19
CA THR A 141 13.03 5.74 10.09
C THR A 141 12.24 6.88 9.45
N ILE A 142 12.54 7.22 8.20
CA ILE A 142 11.81 8.24 7.42
C ILE A 142 10.34 7.84 7.25
N SER A 143 10.08 6.58 6.87
CA SER A 143 8.70 6.07 6.74
C SER A 143 7.94 6.15 8.06
N THR A 144 8.60 5.83 9.17
CA THR A 144 8.03 5.96 10.52
C THR A 144 7.68 7.42 10.81
N TRP A 145 8.56 8.37 10.54
CA TRP A 145 8.29 9.80 10.72
C TRP A 145 7.14 10.30 9.85
N LYS A 146 7.08 9.88 8.58
CA LYS A 146 5.96 10.21 7.67
C LYS A 146 4.63 9.65 8.20
N ASN A 147 4.63 8.42 8.71
CA ASN A 147 3.46 7.77 9.30
C ASN A 147 2.99 8.41 10.62
N HIS A 148 3.85 9.17 11.30
CA HIS A 148 3.52 10.03 12.44
C HIS A 148 3.20 11.47 12.05
N GLY A 149 3.22 11.81 10.76
CA GLY A 149 2.93 13.17 10.30
C GLY A 149 4.07 14.16 10.45
N LEU A 150 5.29 13.71 10.77
CA LEU A 150 6.44 14.57 11.02
C LEU A 150 7.07 15.07 9.71
N SER A 151 7.27 16.39 9.64
CA SER A 151 8.04 17.02 8.57
C SER A 151 9.55 16.95 8.85
N PRO A 152 10.41 17.06 7.83
CA PRO A 152 11.87 17.04 8.02
C PRO A 152 12.36 18.05 9.07
N ASN A 153 11.77 19.25 9.10
CA ASN A 153 12.14 20.29 10.08
C ASN A 153 11.77 19.90 11.52
N GLN A 154 10.72 19.10 11.72
CA GLN A 154 10.31 18.62 13.05
C GLN A 154 11.16 17.43 13.53
N THR A 155 11.90 16.78 12.63
CA THR A 155 12.80 15.67 12.98
C THR A 155 14.17 16.16 13.43
N GLN A 156 14.52 17.41 13.13
CA GLN A 156 15.75 18.05 13.61
C GLN A 156 15.51 18.62 15.01
N GLY A 157 16.17 18.06 16.04
CA GLY A 157 16.29 18.74 17.34
C GLY A 157 15.93 17.95 18.60
N HIS A 158 15.55 16.67 18.51
CA HIS A 158 15.04 15.95 19.68
C HIS A 158 15.91 14.82 20.23
N THR A 159 17.01 14.42 19.56
CA THR A 159 17.81 13.28 20.04
C THR A 159 19.29 13.41 19.71
N PRO A 160 20.20 13.14 20.67
CA PRO A 160 21.65 13.12 20.45
C PRO A 160 22.15 11.87 19.71
N ASP A 161 21.26 11.00 19.23
CA ASP A 161 21.61 9.78 18.50
C ASP A 161 22.13 10.13 17.10
N PRO A 162 23.42 9.85 16.78
CA PRO A 162 23.99 10.12 15.48
C PRO A 162 23.21 9.51 14.31
N LYS A 163 22.56 8.35 14.52
CA LYS A 163 21.75 7.70 13.48
C LYS A 163 20.51 8.52 13.13
N LEU A 164 19.85 9.09 14.14
CA LEU A 164 18.66 9.92 13.92
C LEU A 164 19.02 11.28 13.32
N VAL A 165 20.17 11.84 13.68
CA VAL A 165 20.69 13.07 13.04
C VAL A 165 20.96 12.83 11.55
N LEU A 166 21.65 11.73 11.21
CA LEU A 166 21.90 11.34 9.83
C LEU A 166 20.58 11.12 9.07
N ALA A 167 19.62 10.40 9.68
CA ALA A 167 18.32 10.16 9.07
C ALA A 167 17.54 11.47 8.83
N ALA A 168 17.57 12.42 9.76
CA ALA A 168 16.88 13.71 9.62
C ALA A 168 17.48 14.56 8.49
N ASN A 169 18.81 14.63 8.40
CA ASN A 169 19.49 15.33 7.29
C ASN A 169 19.20 14.66 5.95
N THR A 170 19.22 13.32 5.92
CA THR A 170 18.87 12.55 4.72
C THR A 170 17.41 12.78 4.32
N TYR A 171 16.49 12.90 5.28
CA TYR A 171 15.07 13.16 5.01
C TYR A 171 14.85 14.51 4.32
N ILE A 172 15.58 15.56 4.70
CA ILE A 172 15.51 16.88 4.05
C ILE A 172 15.91 16.76 2.58
N GLU A 173 17.08 16.18 2.31
CA GLU A 173 17.58 16.04 0.94
C GLU A 173 16.71 15.10 0.10
N TYR A 174 16.13 14.08 0.73
CA TYR A 174 15.17 13.19 0.08
C TYR A 174 13.87 13.90 -0.30
N GLU A 175 13.27 14.71 0.58
CA GLU A 175 12.09 15.51 0.24
C GLU A 175 12.38 16.55 -0.84
N ARG A 176 13.57 17.16 -0.83
CA ARG A 176 14.03 18.04 -1.92
C ARG A 176 14.10 17.29 -3.24
N TYR A 177 14.68 16.09 -3.24
CA TYR A 177 14.74 15.23 -4.42
C TYR A 177 13.34 14.88 -4.94
N LEU A 178 12.42 14.45 -4.07
CA LEU A 178 11.03 14.16 -4.44
C LEU A 178 10.36 15.38 -5.09
N LYS A 179 10.50 16.56 -4.49
CA LYS A 179 9.93 17.79 -5.01
C LYS A 179 10.53 18.17 -6.38
N ALA A 180 11.85 18.06 -6.54
CA ALA A 180 12.55 18.34 -7.79
C ALA A 180 12.04 17.46 -8.94
N CYS A 181 11.81 16.18 -8.64
CA CYS A 181 11.30 15.19 -9.58
C CYS A 181 9.78 15.28 -9.77
N ASN A 182 9.07 16.20 -9.11
CA ASN A 182 7.61 16.17 -9.06
C ASN A 182 7.10 14.76 -8.71
N ALA A 183 7.66 14.15 -7.68
CA ALA A 183 7.41 12.78 -7.28
C ALA A 183 6.89 12.71 -5.85
N VAL A 184 6.18 11.63 -5.55
CA VAL A 184 5.72 11.26 -4.20
C VAL A 184 6.09 9.81 -3.96
N ASP A 185 6.43 9.45 -2.74
CA ASP A 185 6.55 8.05 -2.36
C ASP A 185 5.22 7.50 -1.81
N PHE A 186 5.24 6.25 -1.35
CA PHE A 186 4.05 5.58 -0.89
C PHE A 186 3.46 6.23 0.39
N ASP A 187 4.30 6.65 1.33
CA ASP A 187 3.85 7.28 2.57
C ASP A 187 3.25 8.68 2.30
N ASP A 188 3.80 9.40 1.32
CA ASP A 188 3.28 10.69 0.86
C ASP A 188 1.86 10.63 0.32
N LEU A 189 1.44 9.48 -0.22
CA LEU A 189 0.07 9.28 -0.69
C LEU A 189 -0.95 9.47 0.44
N ILE A 190 -0.56 9.37 1.70
CA ILE A 190 -1.44 9.60 2.86
C ILE A 190 -1.04 10.89 3.59
N LEU A 191 0.26 11.12 3.78
CA LEU A 191 0.77 12.30 4.48
C LEU A 191 0.41 13.62 3.77
N LYS A 192 0.58 13.70 2.45
CA LYS A 192 0.31 14.95 1.71
C LYS A 192 -1.18 15.33 1.72
N PRO A 193 -2.15 14.41 1.52
CA PRO A 193 -3.56 14.71 1.72
C PRO A 193 -3.90 15.24 3.13
N VAL A 194 -3.32 14.66 4.18
CA VAL A 194 -3.54 15.14 5.55
C VAL A 194 -2.98 16.54 5.72
N LYS A 195 -1.74 16.80 5.26
CA LYS A 195 -1.13 18.14 5.28
C LYS A 195 -1.98 19.14 4.51
N LEU A 196 -2.46 18.77 3.32
CA LEU A 196 -3.33 19.59 2.47
C LEU A 196 -4.63 19.98 3.20
N PHE A 197 -5.30 19.03 3.83
CA PHE A 197 -6.54 19.30 4.56
C PHE A 197 -6.32 20.15 5.82
N ARG A 198 -5.19 19.97 6.51
CA ARG A 198 -4.80 20.82 7.65
C ARG A 198 -4.52 22.26 7.23
N SER A 199 -3.80 22.46 6.13
CA SER A 199 -3.39 23.79 5.68
C SER A 199 -4.45 24.53 4.86
N ASN A 200 -5.38 23.81 4.22
CA ASN A 200 -6.40 24.38 3.34
C ASN A 200 -7.82 23.89 3.72
N PRO A 201 -8.47 24.52 4.72
CA PRO A 201 -9.83 24.16 5.15
C PRO A 201 -10.89 24.19 4.04
N PRO A 202 -10.88 25.14 3.07
CA PRO A 202 -11.79 25.09 1.92
C PRO A 202 -11.74 23.77 1.13
N ILE A 203 -10.56 23.20 0.93
CA ILE A 203 -10.41 21.90 0.25
C ILE A 203 -10.96 20.78 1.12
N LEU A 204 -10.73 20.81 2.43
CA LEU A 204 -11.33 19.86 3.35
C LEU A 204 -12.87 19.89 3.25
N VAL A 205 -13.49 21.08 3.24
CA VAL A 205 -14.95 21.24 3.09
C VAL A 205 -15.45 20.67 1.76
N LYS A 206 -14.72 20.88 0.65
CA LYS A 206 -15.02 20.29 -0.66
C LYS A 206 -15.05 18.76 -0.59
N TRP A 207 -14.06 18.14 0.03
CA TRP A 207 -13.97 16.68 0.14
C TRP A 207 -14.96 16.08 1.14
N TYR A 208 -15.15 16.75 2.28
CA TYR A 208 -16.19 16.43 3.25
C TYR A 208 -17.59 16.43 2.60
N THR A 209 -17.94 17.46 1.83
CA THR A 209 -19.24 17.54 1.15
C THR A 209 -19.43 16.45 0.09
N LYS A 210 -18.32 16.06 -0.55
CA LYS A 210 -18.28 14.98 -1.53
C LYS A 210 -18.44 13.62 -0.87
N ILE A 211 -17.82 13.38 0.29
CA ILE A 211 -17.86 12.10 1.01
C ILE A 211 -18.89 12.21 2.15
N ARG A 212 -20.14 11.89 1.81
CA ARG A 212 -21.23 11.93 2.80
C ARG A 212 -21.24 10.70 3.71
N TYR A 213 -20.55 9.63 3.33
CA TYR A 213 -20.36 8.46 4.18
C TYR A 213 -19.02 7.77 3.89
N LEU A 214 -18.21 7.55 4.94
CA LEU A 214 -16.94 6.83 4.86
C LEU A 214 -17.05 5.48 5.58
N LEU A 215 -16.61 4.42 4.91
CA LEU A 215 -16.45 3.10 5.50
C LEU A 215 -14.98 2.69 5.47
N VAL A 216 -14.49 2.12 6.57
CA VAL A 216 -13.11 1.63 6.66
C VAL A 216 -13.12 0.18 7.14
N ASP A 217 -12.50 -0.71 6.37
CA ASP A 217 -12.29 -2.12 6.71
C ASP A 217 -10.88 -2.33 7.27
N GLU A 218 -10.70 -3.37 8.09
CA GLU A 218 -9.43 -3.70 8.78
C GLU A 218 -8.85 -2.52 9.57
N TYR A 219 -9.69 -1.83 10.35
CA TYR A 219 -9.30 -0.61 11.05
C TYR A 219 -8.16 -0.78 12.07
N GLN A 220 -7.99 -1.99 12.61
CA GLN A 220 -6.90 -2.32 13.53
C GLN A 220 -5.50 -2.22 12.90
N ASP A 221 -5.42 -2.23 11.57
CA ASP A 221 -4.17 -2.13 10.81
C ASP A 221 -3.83 -0.69 10.42
N THR A 222 -4.60 0.29 10.90
CA THR A 222 -4.37 1.71 10.60
C THR A 222 -3.20 2.26 11.41
N ASN A 223 -2.43 3.16 10.79
CA ASN A 223 -1.42 3.97 11.48
C ASN A 223 -1.97 5.35 11.86
N GLY A 224 -1.17 6.17 12.57
CA GLY A 224 -1.59 7.48 13.07
C GLY A 224 -2.04 8.45 11.96
N ILE A 225 -1.31 8.51 10.84
CA ILE A 225 -1.66 9.42 9.74
C ILE A 225 -2.92 8.96 8.97
N GLN A 226 -3.16 7.65 8.87
CA GLN A 226 -4.40 7.10 8.30
C GLN A 226 -5.60 7.39 9.20
N TYR A 227 -5.44 7.21 10.51
CA TYR A 227 -6.43 7.59 11.51
C TYR A 227 -6.82 9.07 11.37
N GLU A 228 -5.81 9.94 11.28
CA GLU A 228 -6.05 11.35 11.13
C GLU A 228 -6.77 11.72 9.83
N LEU A 229 -6.42 11.08 8.71
CA LEU A 229 -7.13 11.28 7.45
C LEU A 229 -8.63 10.95 7.59
N VAL A 230 -8.96 9.85 8.27
CA VAL A 230 -10.34 9.44 8.56
C VAL A 230 -11.02 10.49 9.44
N LYS A 231 -10.34 10.93 10.51
CA LYS A 231 -10.85 11.94 11.44
C LYS A 231 -11.18 13.24 10.72
N LEU A 232 -10.25 13.82 9.98
CA LEU A 232 -10.45 15.08 9.25
C LEU A 232 -11.68 15.02 8.33
N LEU A 233 -11.88 13.91 7.63
CA LEU A 233 -12.99 13.74 6.69
C LEU A 233 -14.36 13.50 7.34
N THR A 234 -14.42 13.04 8.59
CA THR A 234 -15.67 12.52 9.17
C THR A 234 -16.05 13.10 10.53
N GLN A 235 -15.15 13.80 11.22
CA GLN A 235 -15.38 14.28 12.59
C GLN A 235 -16.64 15.14 12.73
N ILE A 236 -16.96 15.96 11.72
CA ILE A 236 -18.13 16.86 11.77
C ILE A 236 -19.44 16.12 11.46
N SER A 237 -19.49 15.30 10.40
CA SER A 237 -20.73 14.60 10.02
C SER A 237 -21.04 13.42 10.94
N GLY A 238 -20.00 12.78 11.47
CA GLY A 238 -20.10 11.49 12.13
C GLY A 238 -20.56 10.35 11.21
N ALA A 239 -20.58 10.58 9.90
CA ALA A 239 -21.00 9.59 8.90
C ALA A 239 -19.87 8.60 8.59
N LEU A 240 -19.54 7.80 9.59
CA LEU A 240 -18.40 6.89 9.61
C LEU A 240 -18.87 5.48 10.02
N THR A 241 -18.36 4.47 9.33
CA THR A 241 -18.38 3.10 9.85
C THR A 241 -17.02 2.46 9.71
N VAL A 242 -16.44 2.08 10.83
CA VAL A 242 -15.21 1.31 10.85
C VAL A 242 -15.53 -0.13 11.23
N VAL A 243 -14.83 -1.06 10.60
CA VAL A 243 -14.89 -2.49 10.91
C VAL A 243 -13.48 -2.93 11.25
N GLY A 244 -13.32 -3.62 12.38
CA GLY A 244 -12.00 -4.06 12.82
C GLY A 244 -12.06 -5.07 13.95
N ASP A 245 -10.88 -5.57 14.30
CA ASP A 245 -10.67 -6.53 15.38
C ASP A 245 -9.31 -6.27 16.03
N ASP A 246 -9.31 -5.83 17.27
CA ASP A 246 -8.09 -5.52 18.04
C ASP A 246 -7.15 -6.73 18.20
N ASP A 247 -7.68 -7.95 18.22
CA ASP A 247 -6.90 -9.17 18.34
C ASP A 247 -6.24 -9.61 17.01
N GLN A 248 -6.53 -8.92 15.90
CA GLN A 248 -6.00 -9.25 14.57
C GLN A 248 -4.98 -8.23 14.04
N SER A 249 -4.51 -7.29 14.85
CA SER A 249 -3.48 -6.35 14.40
C SER A 249 -2.10 -7.02 14.33
N ILE A 250 -1.63 -7.28 13.11
CA ILE A 250 -0.35 -7.96 12.85
C ILE A 250 0.68 -7.07 12.12
N TYR A 251 0.32 -5.80 11.87
CA TYR A 251 1.14 -4.83 11.14
C TYR A 251 1.80 -3.77 12.04
N ALA A 252 1.97 -4.02 13.34
CA ALA A 252 2.63 -3.10 14.26
C ALA A 252 4.03 -2.64 13.78
N TRP A 253 4.78 -3.54 13.13
CA TRP A 253 6.09 -3.24 12.53
C TRP A 253 6.03 -2.27 11.32
N ARG A 254 4.84 -2.05 10.75
CA ARG A 254 4.55 -1.01 9.74
C ARG A 254 3.92 0.25 10.35
N GLY A 255 3.91 0.36 11.68
CA GLY A 255 3.33 1.49 12.40
C GLY A 255 1.82 1.40 12.61
N ALA A 256 1.19 0.23 12.41
CA ALA A 256 -0.21 0.04 12.81
C ALA A 256 -0.35 0.19 14.33
N ARG A 257 -1.42 0.88 14.76
CA ARG A 257 -1.68 1.21 16.16
C ARG A 257 -3.08 0.75 16.54
N PRO A 258 -3.25 -0.42 17.19
CA PRO A 258 -4.54 -0.88 17.71
C PRO A 258 -5.21 0.15 18.63
N GLU A 259 -4.41 1.00 19.28
CA GLU A 259 -4.87 2.08 20.14
C GLU A 259 -5.78 3.07 19.38
N ASN A 260 -5.67 3.17 18.06
CA ASN A 260 -6.56 3.97 17.21
C ASN A 260 -8.05 3.58 17.41
N LEU A 261 -8.35 2.32 17.73
CA LEU A 261 -9.73 1.89 18.05
C LEU A 261 -10.23 2.52 19.35
N ASN A 262 -9.34 2.71 20.33
CA ASN A 262 -9.65 3.38 21.59
C ASN A 262 -9.74 4.91 21.38
N GLU A 263 -8.78 5.50 20.67
CA GLU A 263 -8.79 6.93 20.32
C GLU A 263 -10.08 7.31 19.56
N LEU A 264 -10.59 6.43 18.70
CA LEU A 264 -11.87 6.63 18.01
C LEU A 264 -13.04 6.82 18.99
N SER A 265 -13.05 6.07 20.11
CA SER A 265 -14.10 6.19 21.13
C SER A 265 -14.04 7.53 21.87
N ASN A 266 -12.84 8.09 22.02
CA ASN A 266 -12.63 9.41 22.63
C ASN A 266 -12.99 10.55 21.67
N ASP A 267 -12.58 10.46 20.41
CA ASP A 267 -12.78 11.50 19.40
C ASP A 267 -14.24 11.56 18.88
N PHE A 268 -14.94 10.43 18.89
CA PHE A 268 -16.34 10.34 18.49
C PHE A 268 -17.21 10.00 19.72
N THR A 269 -17.59 11.00 20.51
CA THR A 269 -18.37 10.81 21.75
C THR A 269 -19.72 10.11 21.58
N ARG A 270 -20.28 10.12 20.36
CA ARG A 270 -21.52 9.41 19.99
C ARG A 270 -21.27 8.07 19.27
N LEU A 271 -20.05 7.56 19.34
CA LEU A 271 -19.65 6.29 18.71
C LEU A 271 -20.52 5.16 19.27
N LYS A 272 -21.20 4.46 18.37
CA LYS A 272 -21.89 3.22 18.70
C LYS A 272 -20.94 2.04 18.44
N VAL A 273 -20.82 1.15 19.42
CA VAL A 273 -20.04 -0.09 19.27
C VAL A 273 -21.01 -1.27 19.13
N ILE A 274 -20.83 -2.07 18.08
CA ILE A 274 -21.57 -3.32 17.86
C ILE A 274 -20.56 -4.46 17.76
N LYS A 275 -20.67 -5.42 18.70
CA LYS A 275 -19.82 -6.62 18.74
C LYS A 275 -20.43 -7.73 17.87
N LEU A 276 -19.62 -8.32 16.99
CA LEU A 276 -19.96 -9.50 16.18
C LEU A 276 -19.15 -10.70 16.69
N GLU A 277 -19.80 -11.54 17.49
CA GLU A 277 -19.18 -12.62 18.26
C GLU A 277 -19.43 -14.02 17.66
N GLN A 278 -20.50 -14.18 16.88
CA GLN A 278 -20.78 -15.45 16.21
C GLN A 278 -19.86 -15.65 15.01
N ASN A 279 -19.08 -16.72 15.02
CA ASN A 279 -18.19 -17.16 13.95
C ASN A 279 -18.89 -18.18 13.04
N TYR A 280 -18.80 -17.94 11.73
CA TYR A 280 -19.39 -18.79 10.70
C TYR A 280 -18.34 -19.60 9.92
N ARG A 281 -17.07 -19.55 10.32
CA ARG A 281 -15.93 -20.16 9.61
C ARG A 281 -15.52 -21.48 10.24
N SER A 282 -15.20 -21.46 11.52
CA SER A 282 -14.52 -22.52 12.27
C SER A 282 -15.48 -23.28 13.20
N THR A 283 -15.06 -24.47 13.63
CA THR A 283 -15.76 -25.28 14.64
C THR A 283 -15.41 -24.81 16.05
N ARG A 284 -16.14 -25.30 17.06
CA ARG A 284 -15.88 -24.93 18.47
C ARG A 284 -14.48 -25.28 18.94
N THR A 285 -13.96 -26.46 18.60
CA THR A 285 -12.61 -26.86 19.06
C THR A 285 -11.52 -25.89 18.60
N ILE A 286 -11.62 -25.38 17.36
CA ILE A 286 -10.68 -24.37 16.84
C ILE A 286 -10.86 -23.04 17.58
N LEU A 287 -12.11 -22.62 17.84
CA LEU A 287 -12.40 -21.34 18.47
C LEU A 287 -12.06 -21.31 19.96
N GLU A 288 -12.37 -22.38 20.70
CA GLU A 288 -12.00 -22.50 22.10
C GLU A 288 -10.48 -22.40 22.24
N THR A 289 -9.72 -23.10 21.39
CA THR A 289 -8.25 -22.99 21.34
C THR A 289 -7.79 -21.56 21.05
N ALA A 290 -8.40 -20.90 20.06
CA ALA A 290 -8.05 -19.52 19.71
C ALA A 290 -8.38 -18.53 20.84
N ASN A 291 -9.54 -18.69 21.49
CA ASN A 291 -9.98 -17.86 22.62
C ASN A 291 -9.07 -18.05 23.84
N THR A 292 -8.68 -19.29 24.15
CA THR A 292 -7.73 -19.58 25.25
C THR A 292 -6.34 -19.04 24.96
N LEU A 293 -5.89 -19.06 23.71
CA LEU A 293 -4.59 -18.47 23.35
C LEU A 293 -4.63 -16.95 23.51
N ILE A 294 -5.65 -16.30 22.94
CA ILE A 294 -5.73 -14.83 22.90
C ILE A 294 -6.01 -14.21 24.28
N SER A 295 -6.67 -14.92 25.19
CA SER A 295 -6.95 -14.45 26.56
C SER A 295 -5.71 -14.19 27.41
N ASN A 296 -4.52 -14.61 26.96
CA ASN A 296 -3.24 -14.28 27.62
C ASN A 296 -2.76 -12.86 27.31
N ASN A 297 -3.37 -12.17 26.34
CA ASN A 297 -3.01 -10.82 25.95
C ASN A 297 -3.86 -9.78 26.71
N PRO A 298 -3.36 -8.55 26.89
CA PRO A 298 -4.20 -7.44 27.32
C PRO A 298 -5.23 -7.13 26.23
N HIS A 299 -6.50 -6.99 26.62
CA HIS A 299 -7.58 -6.66 25.69
C HIS A 299 -8.04 -5.22 25.87
N ILE A 300 -8.27 -4.53 24.75
CA ILE A 300 -8.91 -3.21 24.75
C ILE A 300 -10.42 -3.39 24.89
N PHE A 301 -10.97 -4.42 24.24
CA PHE A 301 -12.39 -4.73 24.29
C PHE A 301 -12.63 -6.20 24.67
N ASP A 302 -13.46 -6.43 25.68
CA ASP A 302 -13.92 -7.79 25.98
C ASP A 302 -14.80 -8.30 24.84
N LYS A 303 -14.44 -9.44 24.25
CA LYS A 303 -15.28 -10.14 23.28
C LYS A 303 -15.02 -11.64 23.36
N GLU A 304 -16.07 -12.43 23.17
CA GLU A 304 -15.96 -13.88 23.14
C GLU A 304 -16.50 -14.42 21.83
N ILE A 305 -15.66 -15.13 21.07
CA ILE A 305 -16.05 -15.65 19.76
C ILE A 305 -16.61 -17.06 19.92
N TRP A 306 -17.83 -17.32 19.41
CA TRP A 306 -18.50 -18.62 19.51
C TRP A 306 -18.98 -19.16 18.16
N SER A 307 -19.21 -20.47 18.04
CA SER A 307 -19.70 -21.13 16.81
C SER A 307 -20.80 -22.16 17.10
N ASP A 308 -21.70 -22.31 16.12
CA ASP A 308 -22.80 -23.29 16.07
C ASP A 308 -22.48 -24.53 15.20
N LYS A 309 -21.28 -24.61 14.60
CA LYS A 309 -20.84 -25.73 13.74
C LYS A 309 -20.49 -27.03 14.49
N GLY A 310 -20.79 -27.11 15.79
CA GLY A 310 -20.36 -28.22 16.65
C GLY A 310 -18.85 -28.22 16.94
N PHE A 311 -18.35 -29.29 17.56
CA PHE A 311 -16.95 -29.40 18.01
C PHE A 311 -15.95 -29.56 16.85
N GLY A 312 -16.26 -30.39 15.86
CA GLY A 312 -15.33 -30.68 14.76
C GLY A 312 -14.22 -31.66 15.15
N GLU A 313 -13.18 -31.76 14.32
CA GLU A 313 -11.99 -32.58 14.60
C GLU A 313 -11.09 -31.95 15.66
N LEU A 314 -10.39 -32.79 16.42
CA LEU A 314 -9.37 -32.35 17.36
C LEU A 314 -8.15 -31.77 16.63
N ILE A 315 -7.54 -30.75 17.22
CA ILE A 315 -6.28 -30.17 16.73
C ILE A 315 -5.16 -31.17 16.98
N GLN A 316 -4.41 -31.49 15.92
CA GLN A 316 -3.28 -32.42 15.98
C GLN A 316 -1.97 -31.63 16.10
N ILE A 317 -1.15 -31.99 17.09
CA ILE A 317 0.22 -31.50 17.23
C ILE A 317 1.14 -32.65 16.88
N LEU A 318 1.98 -32.45 15.86
CA LEU A 318 2.88 -33.48 15.34
C LEU A 318 4.32 -33.00 15.48
N PRO A 319 5.06 -33.46 16.51
CA PRO A 319 6.47 -33.17 16.62
C PRO A 319 7.25 -33.93 15.54
N THR A 320 8.20 -33.26 14.91
CA THR A 320 9.14 -33.85 13.95
C THR A 320 10.57 -33.64 14.41
N SER A 321 11.49 -34.49 13.93
CA SER A 321 12.90 -34.43 14.34
C SER A 321 13.68 -33.33 13.60
N THR A 322 13.31 -33.06 12.35
CA THR A 322 13.90 -32.00 11.52
C THR A 322 12.82 -31.19 10.78
N ASP A 323 13.22 -30.06 10.18
CA ASP A 323 12.40 -29.27 9.26
C ASP A 323 12.17 -30.00 7.92
N GLU A 324 13.12 -30.83 7.48
CA GLU A 324 12.95 -31.74 6.34
C GLU A 324 11.85 -32.79 6.60
N ASP A 325 11.83 -33.38 7.80
CA ASP A 325 10.79 -34.31 8.23
C ASP A 325 9.43 -33.61 8.33
N GLU A 326 9.38 -32.37 8.85
CA GLU A 326 8.17 -31.55 8.90
C GLU A 326 7.60 -31.34 7.49
N ALA A 327 8.42 -30.87 6.55
CA ALA A 327 8.00 -30.58 5.18
C ALA A 327 7.53 -31.84 4.44
N GLU A 328 8.20 -32.97 4.64
CA GLU A 328 7.81 -34.26 4.07
C GLU A 328 6.50 -34.78 4.68
N ARG A 329 6.33 -34.63 5.99
CA ARG A 329 5.10 -34.99 6.70
C ARG A 329 3.91 -34.15 6.23
N ILE A 330 4.10 -32.84 6.05
CA ILE A 330 3.09 -31.93 5.49
C ILE A 330 2.65 -32.41 4.10
N ALA A 331 3.61 -32.67 3.19
CA ALA A 331 3.30 -33.13 1.83
C ALA A 331 2.53 -34.45 1.83
N SER A 332 2.98 -35.42 2.65
CA SER A 332 2.35 -36.73 2.81
C SER A 332 0.92 -36.60 3.36
N MET A 333 0.71 -35.77 4.38
CA MET A 333 -0.62 -35.53 4.96
C MET A 333 -1.59 -34.86 3.99
N ILE A 334 -1.10 -33.94 3.15
CA ILE A 334 -1.93 -33.31 2.11
C ILE A 334 -2.43 -34.38 1.12
N LEU A 335 -1.54 -35.27 0.66
CA LEU A 335 -1.91 -36.37 -0.25
C LEU A 335 -2.89 -37.35 0.41
N GLU A 336 -2.59 -37.79 1.63
CA GLU A 336 -3.43 -38.71 2.40
C GLU A 336 -4.83 -38.12 2.62
N ARG A 337 -4.92 -36.90 3.15
CA ARG A 337 -6.22 -36.25 3.41
C ARG A 337 -6.97 -35.94 2.12
N LYS A 338 -6.27 -35.60 1.04
CA LYS A 338 -6.88 -35.43 -0.28
C LYS A 338 -7.58 -36.70 -0.74
N LEU A 339 -6.91 -37.85 -0.66
CA LEU A 339 -7.45 -39.13 -1.09
C LEU A 339 -8.59 -39.59 -0.16
N ASN A 340 -8.36 -39.56 1.15
CA ASN A 340 -9.31 -40.08 2.14
C ASN A 340 -10.60 -39.24 2.23
N TYR A 341 -10.49 -37.91 2.14
CA TYR A 341 -11.62 -37.00 2.30
C TYR A 341 -12.12 -36.39 0.97
N LYS A 342 -11.63 -36.88 -0.17
CA LYS A 342 -11.96 -36.38 -1.53
C LYS A 342 -11.84 -34.85 -1.65
N LYS A 343 -10.80 -34.28 -1.04
CA LYS A 343 -10.53 -32.83 -1.04
C LYS A 343 -9.76 -32.39 -2.28
N GLN A 344 -9.80 -31.10 -2.59
CA GLN A 344 -8.95 -30.51 -3.62
C GLN A 344 -7.66 -29.97 -3.01
N PHE A 345 -6.60 -29.81 -3.80
CA PHE A 345 -5.36 -29.20 -3.31
C PHE A 345 -5.57 -27.77 -2.80
N SER A 346 -6.56 -27.06 -3.35
CA SER A 346 -6.98 -25.71 -2.91
C SER A 346 -7.63 -25.68 -1.53
N ASP A 347 -8.04 -26.83 -0.97
CA ASP A 347 -8.64 -26.89 0.36
C ASP A 347 -7.58 -26.90 1.48
N PHE A 348 -6.29 -26.99 1.11
CA PHE A 348 -5.17 -27.00 2.03
C PHE A 348 -4.42 -25.67 2.00
N ALA A 349 -4.03 -25.19 3.17
CA ALA A 349 -3.17 -24.02 3.33
C ALA A 349 -2.05 -24.37 4.31
N VAL A 350 -0.81 -24.00 3.97
CA VAL A 350 0.35 -24.11 4.85
C VAL A 350 0.74 -22.70 5.25
N LEU A 351 0.70 -22.43 6.56
CA LEU A 351 1.03 -21.13 7.14
C LEU A 351 2.33 -21.26 7.93
N TYR A 352 3.26 -20.34 7.70
CA TYR A 352 4.57 -20.30 8.34
C TYR A 352 4.89 -18.88 8.80
N ARG A 353 5.81 -18.75 9.76
CA ARG A 353 6.11 -17.47 10.42
C ARG A 353 6.98 -16.56 9.54
N SER A 354 7.87 -17.13 8.75
CA SER A 354 8.85 -16.41 7.93
C SER A 354 9.05 -17.06 6.56
N ASN A 355 9.32 -16.24 5.54
CA ASN A 355 9.48 -16.69 4.16
C ASN A 355 10.66 -17.66 3.95
N HIS A 356 11.67 -17.68 4.83
CA HIS A 356 12.76 -18.66 4.71
C HIS A 356 12.26 -20.11 4.87
N GLN A 357 11.18 -20.33 5.63
CA GLN A 357 10.57 -21.66 5.83
C GLN A 357 9.87 -22.16 4.56
N ALA A 358 9.51 -21.28 3.63
CA ALA A 358 8.79 -21.66 2.41
C ALA A 358 9.65 -22.58 1.53
N ARG A 359 10.97 -22.35 1.44
CA ARG A 359 11.85 -23.01 0.48
C ARG A 359 11.86 -24.54 0.62
N ILE A 360 11.96 -25.04 1.85
CA ILE A 360 12.01 -26.48 2.14
C ILE A 360 10.64 -27.15 1.91
N ILE A 361 9.56 -26.44 2.24
CA ILE A 361 8.19 -26.88 1.98
C ILE A 361 7.94 -26.94 0.47
N GLU A 362 8.31 -25.91 -0.28
CA GLU A 362 8.20 -25.88 -1.75
C GLU A 362 8.95 -27.04 -2.40
N PHE A 363 10.20 -27.30 -1.97
CA PHE A 363 10.99 -28.41 -2.47
C PHE A 363 10.30 -29.76 -2.29
N LYS A 364 9.78 -30.04 -1.08
CA LYS A 364 9.05 -31.30 -0.81
C LYS A 364 7.72 -31.34 -1.58
N LEU A 365 6.94 -30.26 -1.64
CA LEU A 365 5.70 -30.22 -2.43
C LEU A 365 5.97 -30.52 -3.92
N GLN A 366 7.05 -29.96 -4.49
CA GLN A 366 7.48 -30.26 -5.87
C GLN A 366 7.89 -31.73 -6.04
N HIS A 367 8.67 -32.27 -5.11
CA HIS A 367 9.09 -33.68 -5.11
C HIS A 367 7.88 -34.63 -5.14
N PHE A 368 6.87 -34.34 -4.32
CA PHE A 368 5.60 -35.08 -4.26
C PHE A 368 4.59 -34.70 -5.37
N LYS A 369 4.99 -33.84 -6.33
CA LYS A 369 4.16 -33.35 -7.44
C LYS A 369 2.83 -32.71 -7.00
N ILE A 370 2.86 -32.02 -5.86
CA ILE A 370 1.71 -31.30 -5.31
C ILE A 370 1.73 -29.87 -5.89
N PRO A 371 0.68 -29.47 -6.65
CA PRO A 371 0.59 -28.10 -7.14
C PRO A 371 0.36 -27.15 -5.97
N TYR A 372 1.12 -26.06 -5.94
CA TYR A 372 1.05 -25.08 -4.88
C TYR A 372 1.07 -23.65 -5.45
N LYS A 373 0.64 -22.69 -4.64
CA LYS A 373 0.70 -21.27 -4.96
C LYS A 373 1.27 -20.50 -3.78
N LEU A 374 2.43 -19.88 -3.99
CA LEU A 374 3.05 -19.02 -3.00
C LEU A 374 2.35 -17.65 -2.98
N SER A 375 1.91 -17.21 -1.81
CA SER A 375 1.38 -15.85 -1.62
C SER A 375 2.49 -14.93 -1.13
N GLY A 376 2.68 -13.78 -1.76
CA GLY A 376 3.68 -12.79 -1.36
C GLY A 376 5.09 -12.97 -1.96
N GLY A 377 5.26 -13.85 -2.95
CA GLY A 377 6.48 -13.88 -3.77
C GLY A 377 6.67 -12.59 -4.59
N THR A 378 7.91 -12.29 -4.97
CA THR A 378 8.20 -11.14 -5.84
C THR A 378 7.53 -11.34 -7.20
N SER A 379 6.58 -10.47 -7.56
CA SER A 379 6.04 -10.45 -8.92
C SER A 379 7.18 -10.24 -9.91
N PHE A 380 7.17 -10.94 -11.03
CA PHE A 380 8.19 -10.77 -12.09
C PHE A 380 8.33 -9.29 -12.50
N PHE A 381 7.21 -8.58 -12.67
CA PHE A 381 7.19 -7.14 -13.01
C PHE A 381 7.48 -6.20 -11.83
N ALA A 382 7.60 -6.73 -10.61
CA ALA A 382 8.01 -5.93 -9.45
C ALA A 382 9.53 -5.82 -9.32
N ARG A 383 10.29 -6.66 -10.03
CA ARG A 383 11.75 -6.64 -10.00
C ARG A 383 12.29 -5.33 -10.60
N SER A 384 13.29 -4.74 -9.95
CA SER A 384 13.88 -3.45 -10.35
C SER A 384 14.41 -3.51 -11.78
N GLU A 385 15.07 -4.60 -12.15
CA GLU A 385 15.63 -4.80 -13.49
C GLU A 385 14.56 -4.77 -14.59
N ILE A 386 13.41 -5.38 -14.31
CA ILE A 386 12.30 -5.41 -15.26
C ILE A 386 11.67 -4.02 -15.37
N ARG A 387 11.54 -3.28 -14.26
CA ARG A 387 10.94 -1.95 -14.26
C ARG A 387 11.82 -0.90 -14.92
N ASP A 388 13.13 -0.99 -14.74
CA ASP A 388 14.10 -0.09 -15.37
C ASP A 388 14.08 -0.29 -16.87
N LEU A 389 14.16 -1.54 -17.35
CA LEU A 389 14.02 -1.88 -18.76
C LEU A 389 12.68 -1.38 -19.32
N MET A 390 11.58 -1.64 -18.64
CA MET A 390 10.26 -1.15 -19.07
C MET A 390 10.21 0.39 -19.15
N SER A 391 10.96 1.10 -18.32
CA SER A 391 11.02 2.56 -18.34
C SER A 391 11.89 3.08 -19.48
N TYR A 392 13.01 2.41 -19.81
CA TYR A 392 13.72 2.67 -21.07
C TYR A 392 12.80 2.49 -22.28
N LEU A 393 12.11 1.36 -22.37
CA LEU A 393 11.20 1.07 -23.49
C LEU A 393 10.06 2.10 -23.59
N ARG A 394 9.47 2.49 -22.45
CA ARG A 394 8.43 3.54 -22.41
C ARG A 394 8.96 4.88 -22.90
N LEU A 395 10.17 5.28 -22.48
CA LEU A 395 10.76 6.55 -22.91
C LEU A 395 11.07 6.57 -24.42
N LEU A 396 11.52 5.45 -24.98
CA LEU A 396 11.80 5.33 -26.41
C LEU A 396 10.54 5.51 -27.27
N VAL A 397 9.40 5.00 -26.79
CA VAL A 397 8.10 5.11 -27.47
C VAL A 397 7.42 6.45 -27.19
N ASN A 398 7.52 6.94 -25.95
CA ASN A 398 6.91 8.17 -25.46
C ASN A 398 7.95 9.03 -24.73
N PRO A 399 8.61 9.96 -25.43
CA PRO A 399 9.58 10.89 -24.83
C PRO A 399 8.99 11.81 -23.76
N ASP A 400 7.67 11.98 -23.74
CA ASP A 400 6.96 12.80 -22.75
C ASP A 400 6.63 12.02 -21.47
N ASP A 401 7.06 10.76 -21.36
CA ASP A 401 6.90 9.94 -20.16
C ASP A 401 7.91 10.34 -19.06
N GLU A 402 7.58 11.41 -18.33
CA GLU A 402 8.42 11.94 -17.25
C GLU A 402 8.71 10.90 -16.15
N ASN A 403 7.74 10.04 -15.85
CA ASN A 403 7.88 8.98 -14.86
C ASN A 403 8.95 7.97 -15.27
N ALA A 404 8.92 7.57 -16.55
CA ALA A 404 9.93 6.69 -17.10
C ALA A 404 11.30 7.37 -17.08
N LEU A 405 11.39 8.62 -17.54
CA LEU A 405 12.63 9.41 -17.53
C LEU A 405 13.24 9.48 -16.13
N LEU A 406 12.48 9.94 -15.13
CA LEU A 406 12.98 10.16 -13.77
C LEU A 406 13.47 8.87 -13.12
N ARG A 407 12.88 7.72 -13.48
CA ARG A 407 13.35 6.41 -13.02
C ARG A 407 14.72 6.06 -13.60
N ILE A 408 14.91 6.25 -14.91
CA ILE A 408 16.10 5.74 -15.61
C ILE A 408 17.20 6.78 -15.83
N ILE A 409 16.94 8.07 -15.58
CA ILE A 409 17.91 9.15 -15.83
C ILE A 409 19.20 8.93 -15.06
N ASN A 410 19.13 8.37 -13.85
CA ASN A 410 20.30 8.01 -13.04
C ASN A 410 20.49 6.49 -12.90
N VAL A 411 19.86 5.67 -13.75
CA VAL A 411 20.03 4.21 -13.76
C VAL A 411 20.46 3.76 -15.15
N PRO A 412 21.68 3.23 -15.35
CA PRO A 412 22.76 3.09 -14.37
C PRO A 412 23.25 4.45 -13.87
N ARG A 413 24.03 4.44 -12.79
CA ARG A 413 24.45 5.67 -12.08
C ARG A 413 25.17 6.65 -13.01
N ARG A 414 24.58 7.84 -13.20
CA ARG A 414 25.15 8.95 -14.00
C ARG A 414 25.54 10.16 -13.16
N ARG A 415 25.32 10.12 -11.85
CA ARG A 415 25.55 11.23 -10.90
C ARG A 415 24.73 12.46 -11.26
N ILE A 416 23.49 12.26 -11.69
CA ILE A 416 22.53 13.36 -11.91
C ILE A 416 21.78 13.58 -10.60
N GLY A 417 22.09 14.69 -9.93
CA GLY A 417 21.62 15.01 -8.58
C GLY A 417 20.33 15.86 -8.54
N PRO A 418 19.79 16.12 -7.34
CA PRO A 418 18.57 16.92 -7.16
C PRO A 418 18.72 18.32 -7.76
N THR A 419 19.84 19.01 -7.52
CA THR A 419 20.09 20.35 -8.09
C THR A 419 19.98 20.38 -9.61
N THR A 420 20.53 19.38 -10.31
CA THR A 420 20.43 19.26 -11.76
C THR A 420 18.97 19.04 -12.20
N LEU A 421 18.23 18.21 -11.48
CA LEU A 421 16.82 17.93 -11.75
C LEU A 421 15.92 19.13 -11.42
N GLU A 422 16.22 19.90 -10.37
CA GLU A 422 15.53 21.15 -10.00
C GLU A 422 15.67 22.19 -11.11
N VAL A 423 16.88 22.39 -11.63
CA VAL A 423 17.14 23.31 -12.75
C VAL A 423 16.44 22.83 -14.03
N LEU A 424 16.56 21.54 -14.36
CA LEU A 424 15.89 20.94 -15.52
C LEU A 424 14.36 21.09 -15.42
N GLY A 425 13.77 20.79 -14.27
CA GLY A 425 12.34 20.86 -14.03
C GLY A 425 11.79 22.29 -14.00
N SER A 426 12.57 23.25 -13.51
CA SER A 426 12.21 24.67 -13.54
C SER A 426 12.26 25.21 -14.97
N TYR A 427 13.32 24.88 -15.71
CA TYR A 427 13.46 25.26 -17.12
C TYR A 427 12.36 24.66 -18.01
N ALA A 428 12.06 23.37 -17.83
CA ALA A 428 10.99 22.69 -18.56
C ALA A 428 9.61 23.33 -18.32
N GLN A 429 9.34 23.76 -17.08
CA GLN A 429 8.11 24.47 -16.74
C GLN A 429 8.03 25.85 -17.41
N GLU A 430 9.11 26.64 -17.40
CA GLU A 430 9.16 27.93 -18.10
C GLU A 430 8.92 27.77 -19.60
N ARG A 431 9.44 26.69 -20.19
CA ARG A 431 9.32 26.39 -21.62
C ARG A 431 8.01 25.69 -21.99
N GLN A 432 7.21 25.25 -21.00
CA GLN A 432 6.02 24.43 -21.18
C GLN A 432 6.28 23.18 -22.04
N LYS A 433 7.38 22.49 -21.75
CA LYS A 433 7.87 21.32 -22.48
C LYS A 433 8.18 20.17 -21.53
N SER A 434 8.22 18.94 -22.04
CA SER A 434 8.62 17.78 -21.24
C SER A 434 10.10 17.85 -20.86
N LEU A 435 10.44 17.28 -19.71
CA LEU A 435 11.83 17.25 -19.20
C LEU A 435 12.81 16.74 -20.26
N TYR A 436 12.48 15.66 -20.96
CA TYR A 436 13.35 15.05 -21.97
C TYR A 436 13.63 15.99 -23.15
N SER A 437 12.60 16.67 -23.65
CA SER A 437 12.71 17.59 -24.79
C SER A 437 13.55 18.85 -24.50
N CYS A 438 13.71 19.19 -23.21
CA CYS A 438 14.53 20.31 -22.77
C CYS A 438 16.02 19.99 -22.66
N ILE A 439 16.40 18.70 -22.57
CA ILE A 439 17.80 18.29 -22.39
C ILE A 439 18.75 18.86 -23.47
N PRO A 440 18.41 18.85 -24.78
CA PRO A 440 19.31 19.39 -25.81
C PRO A 440 19.25 20.92 -25.97
N GLU A 441 18.38 21.64 -25.24
CA GLU A 441 18.23 23.08 -25.43
C GLU A 441 19.40 23.88 -24.83
N VAL A 442 19.98 24.78 -25.62
CA VAL A 442 21.08 25.66 -25.19
C VAL A 442 20.72 26.50 -23.96
N GLY A 443 19.44 26.88 -23.82
CA GLY A 443 18.95 27.63 -22.67
C GLY A 443 19.05 26.86 -21.34
N LEU A 444 18.97 25.53 -21.37
CA LEU A 444 19.21 24.70 -20.20
C LEU A 444 20.70 24.62 -19.88
N THR A 445 21.53 24.39 -20.91
CA THR A 445 23.00 24.32 -20.80
C THR A 445 23.60 25.56 -20.14
N ALA A 446 23.03 26.75 -20.41
CA ALA A 446 23.48 27.99 -19.79
C ALA A 446 23.19 28.09 -18.27
N ARG A 447 22.27 27.27 -17.74
CA ARG A 447 21.83 27.29 -16.33
C ARG A 447 22.45 26.17 -15.49
N LEU A 448 23.11 25.21 -16.13
CA LEU A 448 23.72 24.05 -15.49
C LEU A 448 25.23 24.20 -15.46
N ASP A 449 25.87 23.54 -14.49
CA ASP A 449 27.32 23.40 -14.52
C ASP A 449 27.74 22.53 -15.73
N PRO A 450 28.99 22.69 -16.22
CA PRO A 450 29.47 21.95 -17.39
C PRO A 450 29.41 20.43 -17.22
N GLU A 451 29.57 19.92 -16.00
CA GLU A 451 29.58 18.48 -15.76
C GLU A 451 28.17 17.89 -15.77
N ALA A 452 27.19 18.56 -15.15
CA ALA A 452 25.78 18.20 -15.24
C ALA A 452 25.27 18.24 -16.69
N THR A 453 25.65 19.28 -17.44
CA THR A 453 25.34 19.40 -18.88
C THR A 453 25.88 18.20 -19.66
N ARG A 454 27.15 17.84 -19.43
CA ARG A 454 27.79 16.68 -20.09
C ARG A 454 27.04 15.38 -19.77
N ARG A 455 26.71 15.15 -18.50
CA ARG A 455 26.01 13.93 -18.03
C ARG A 455 24.62 13.80 -18.65
N LEU A 456 23.85 14.89 -18.70
CA LEU A 456 22.53 14.91 -19.35
C LEU A 456 22.62 14.71 -20.86
N SER A 457 23.60 15.35 -21.51
CA SER A 457 23.82 15.19 -22.97
C SER A 457 24.19 13.75 -23.33
N GLN A 458 25.04 13.10 -22.52
CA GLN A 458 25.38 11.69 -22.69
C GLN A 458 24.15 10.78 -22.58
N PHE A 459 23.29 11.01 -21.59
CA PHE A 459 22.03 10.29 -21.44
C PHE A 459 21.10 10.52 -22.65
N TYR A 460 20.95 11.76 -23.09
CA TYR A 460 20.10 12.10 -24.23
C TYR A 460 20.57 11.39 -25.51
N ASN A 461 21.86 11.45 -25.81
CA ASN A 461 22.46 10.82 -26.99
C ASN A 461 22.31 9.29 -26.98
N LEU A 462 22.42 8.66 -25.81
CA LEU A 462 22.17 7.22 -25.63
C LEU A 462 20.73 6.85 -26.02
N VAL A 463 19.74 7.59 -25.52
CA VAL A 463 18.32 7.32 -25.79
C VAL A 463 17.97 7.60 -27.25
N GLU A 464 18.46 8.71 -27.83
CA GLU A 464 18.24 9.02 -29.25
C GLU A 464 18.92 7.98 -30.17
N GLY A 465 20.10 7.48 -29.81
CA GLY A 465 20.76 6.39 -30.52
C GLY A 465 19.92 5.11 -30.55
N ALA A 466 19.39 4.70 -29.40
CA ALA A 466 18.53 3.54 -29.31
C ALA A 466 17.18 3.72 -30.06
N LYS A 467 16.62 4.93 -30.03
CA LYS A 467 15.39 5.28 -30.76
C LYS A 467 15.60 5.21 -32.27
N HIS A 468 16.74 5.72 -32.75
CA HIS A 468 17.12 5.62 -34.15
C HIS A 468 17.29 4.15 -34.59
N ASP A 469 17.98 3.33 -33.79
CA ASP A 469 18.17 1.90 -34.08
C ASP A 469 16.83 1.12 -34.12
N LEU A 470 15.86 1.48 -33.27
CA LEU A 470 14.50 0.92 -33.31
C LEU A 470 13.74 1.29 -34.60
N MET A 471 13.84 2.54 -35.05
CA MET A 471 13.17 3.03 -36.28
C MET A 471 13.71 2.34 -37.54
N LEU A 472 14.95 1.85 -37.51
CA LEU A 472 15.56 1.08 -38.61
C LEU A 472 15.11 -0.40 -38.67
N GLY A 473 14.11 -0.80 -37.87
CA GLY A 473 13.54 -2.15 -37.90
C GLY A 473 14.35 -3.21 -37.14
N LYS A 474 15.38 -2.80 -36.39
CA LYS A 474 16.23 -3.69 -35.58
C LYS A 474 15.65 -3.89 -34.18
N GLY A 475 14.36 -4.24 -34.08
CA GLY A 475 13.59 -4.22 -32.84
C GLY A 475 14.31 -4.80 -31.61
N ILE A 476 14.53 -6.11 -31.59
CA ILE A 476 15.16 -6.81 -30.45
C ILE A 476 16.64 -6.45 -30.31
N GLN A 477 17.35 -6.32 -31.44
CA GLN A 477 18.79 -6.00 -31.45
C GLN A 477 19.09 -4.61 -30.89
N ALA A 478 18.22 -3.62 -31.11
CA ALA A 478 18.35 -2.29 -30.55
C ALA A 478 18.17 -2.29 -29.02
N VAL A 479 17.27 -3.12 -28.51
CA VAL A 479 17.07 -3.31 -27.07
C VAL A 479 18.27 -4.01 -26.44
N ASP A 480 18.78 -5.07 -27.08
CA ASP A 480 19.99 -5.77 -26.61
C ASP A 480 21.21 -4.85 -26.59
N LYS A 481 21.42 -4.06 -27.66
CA LYS A 481 22.49 -3.07 -27.72
C LYS A 481 22.34 -1.98 -26.67
N LEU A 482 21.12 -1.48 -26.43
CA LEU A 482 20.87 -0.53 -25.35
C LEU A 482 21.23 -1.13 -23.97
N LEU A 483 20.89 -2.39 -23.74
CA LEU A 483 21.24 -3.10 -22.49
C LEU A 483 22.75 -3.28 -22.32
N GLU A 484 23.48 -3.50 -23.42
CA GLU A 484 24.95 -3.54 -23.45
C GLU A 484 25.56 -2.15 -23.22
N ASP A 485 25.08 -1.13 -23.91
CA ASP A 485 25.59 0.25 -23.83
C ASP A 485 25.40 0.86 -22.43
N ILE A 486 24.36 0.44 -21.71
CA ILE A 486 24.15 0.84 -20.31
C ILE A 486 24.79 -0.13 -19.30
N ASN A 487 25.53 -1.16 -19.73
CA ASN A 487 26.10 -2.19 -18.84
C ASN A 487 25.07 -2.76 -17.85
N TYR A 488 23.82 -2.98 -18.27
CA TYR A 488 22.78 -3.44 -17.34
C TYR A 488 22.94 -4.92 -16.94
N ARG A 489 23.73 -5.68 -17.70
CA ARG A 489 23.93 -7.13 -17.52
C ARG A 489 25.02 -7.50 -16.50
N SER A 490 25.81 -6.53 -16.03
CA SER A 490 26.97 -6.75 -15.14
C SER A 490 26.68 -6.51 -13.67
#